data_AF-A0A9E5R461-F1
#
_entry.id   AF-A0A9E5R461-F1
#
_cell.length_a   1.000
_cell.length_b   1.000
_cell.length_c   1.000
_cell.angle_alpha   90.00
_cell.angle_beta   90.00
_cell.angle_gamma   90.00
#
_symmetry.space_group_name_H-M   'P 1'
#
loop_
_entity.id
_entity.type
_entity.pdbx_description
1 polymer ?
#
loop_
_entity_poly.entity_id
_entity_poly.type
_entity_poly.pdbx_seq_one_letter_code
_entity_poly.pdbx_strand_id
1 'polypeptide(L)'
;PWATRPTAAYVRGTRVQAMRFFYVALGGALVGLAGAAYSLEVQLGWRAGLTRGQGWIALALVIFGTWKPLRIMAGAYLIVGLRQLALELQRQDQLNLPIHIINMTPWLLMLLTLMFVASGVVAYVLVLVPARYRAQAARLLSANPPGALGTAFEKQ
;
A
#
# COMPACT_ATOMS: atom_id res chain seq x y z
N PRO A 1 -9.69 11.52 20.25
CA PRO A 1 -8.46 12.28 19.89
C PRO A 1 -8.80 13.44 18.94
N TRP A 2 -8.40 14.67 19.27
CA TRP A 2 -8.66 15.89 18.49
C TRP A 2 -8.22 15.79 17.01
N ALA A 3 -7.24 14.93 16.71
CA ALA A 3 -6.75 14.68 15.35
C ALA A 3 -7.79 14.05 14.40
N THR A 4 -8.82 13.36 14.91
CA THR A 4 -9.82 12.67 14.08
C THR A 4 -11.07 13.49 13.79
N ARG A 5 -11.20 14.70 14.37
CA ARG A 5 -12.36 15.58 14.21
C ARG A 5 -11.92 16.92 13.59
N PRO A 6 -12.36 17.24 12.36
CA PRO A 6 -11.89 18.43 11.65
C PRO A 6 -12.34 19.74 12.33
N THR A 7 -13.50 19.74 12.98
CA THR A 7 -13.98 20.88 13.78
C THR A 7 -13.07 21.17 14.99
N ALA A 8 -12.69 20.13 15.74
CA ALA A 8 -11.76 20.27 16.87
C ALA A 8 -10.35 20.72 16.43
N ALA A 9 -9.90 20.32 15.23
CA ALA A 9 -8.64 20.77 14.65
C ALA A 9 -8.70 22.24 14.20
N TYR A 10 -9.84 22.69 13.66
CA TYR A 10 -10.06 24.08 13.25
C TYR A 10 -10.07 25.04 14.45
N VAL A 11 -10.74 24.67 15.55
CA VAL A 11 -10.75 25.45 16.81
C VAL A 11 -9.34 25.64 17.38
N ARG A 12 -8.43 24.69 17.12
CA ARG A 12 -6.98 24.81 17.46
C ARG A 12 -6.17 25.68 16.51
N GLY A 13 -6.78 26.33 15.52
CA GLY A 13 -6.12 27.20 14.55
C GLY A 13 -5.43 26.47 13.39
N THR A 14 -5.61 25.15 13.26
CA THR A 14 -4.99 24.41 12.14
C THR A 14 -5.79 24.57 10.84
N ARG A 15 -5.09 24.84 9.74
CA ARG A 15 -5.68 24.99 8.41
C ARG A 15 -6.03 23.62 7.80
N VAL A 16 -7.18 23.07 8.19
CA VAL A 16 -7.65 21.72 7.77
C VAL A 16 -7.70 21.58 6.24
N GLN A 17 -8.18 22.59 5.52
CA GLN A 17 -8.30 22.55 4.05
C GLN A 17 -6.93 22.44 3.36
N ALA A 18 -5.95 23.26 3.78
CA ALA A 18 -4.59 23.20 3.25
C ALA A 18 -3.93 21.84 3.52
N MET A 19 -4.16 21.29 4.72
CA MET A 19 -3.64 19.98 5.10
C MET A 19 -4.22 18.84 4.23
N ARG A 20 -5.53 18.87 3.96
CA ARG A 20 -6.17 17.89 3.06
C ARG A 20 -5.63 17.97 1.65
N PHE A 21 -5.49 19.19 1.11
CA PHE A 21 -4.95 19.39 -0.23
C PHE A 21 -3.49 18.92 -0.32
N PHE A 22 -2.67 19.22 0.69
CA PHE A 22 -1.29 18.76 0.76
C PHE A 22 -1.18 17.23 0.73
N TYR A 23 -2.00 16.52 1.52
CA TYR A 23 -1.98 15.05 1.52
C TYR A 23 -2.46 14.43 0.20
N VAL A 24 -3.46 15.02 -0.46
CA VAL A 24 -3.94 14.56 -1.77
C VAL A 24 -2.89 14.80 -2.85
N ALA A 25 -2.28 16.00 -2.87
CA ALA A 25 -1.23 16.34 -3.80
C ALA A 25 0.01 15.44 -3.62
N LEU A 26 0.43 15.20 -2.37
CA LEU A 26 1.53 14.30 -2.05
C LEU A 26 1.23 12.86 -2.49
N GLY A 27 0.03 12.36 -2.21
CA GLY A 27 -0.39 11.02 -2.64
C GLY A 27 -0.42 10.88 -4.17
N GLY A 28 -0.96 11.88 -4.88
CA GLY A 28 -0.96 11.92 -6.34
C GLY A 28 0.45 11.96 -6.94
N ALA A 29 1.36 12.76 -6.35
CA ALA A 29 2.75 12.82 -6.78
C ALA A 29 3.47 11.47 -6.64
N LEU A 30 3.26 10.76 -5.52
CA LEU A 30 3.84 9.43 -5.30
C LEU A 30 3.33 8.40 -6.31
N VAL A 31 2.02 8.42 -6.62
CA VAL A 31 1.44 7.53 -7.64
C VAL A 31 1.98 7.86 -9.04
N GLY A 32 2.14 9.15 -9.36
CA GLY A 32 2.74 9.60 -10.61
C GLY A 32 4.19 9.13 -10.78
N LEU A 33 5.02 9.27 -9.73
CA LEU A 33 6.39 8.78 -9.72
C LEU A 33 6.46 7.26 -9.87
N ALA A 34 5.58 6.51 -9.19
CA ALA A 34 5.51 5.06 -9.33
C ALA A 34 5.15 4.63 -10.77
N GLY A 35 4.23 5.34 -11.43
CA GLY A 35 3.89 5.09 -12.83
C GLY A 35 5.03 5.40 -13.79
N ALA A 36 5.76 6.50 -13.56
CA ALA A 36 6.94 6.86 -14.34
C ALA A 36 8.04 5.80 -14.22
N ALA A 37 8.35 5.35 -12.99
CA ALA A 37 9.33 4.29 -12.74
C ALA A 37 8.94 2.97 -13.41
N TYR A 38 7.66 2.58 -13.33
CA TYR A 38 7.15 1.37 -13.99
C TYR A 38 7.34 1.42 -15.52
N SER A 39 7.16 2.60 -16.14
CA SER A 39 7.35 2.77 -17.59
C SER A 39 8.82 2.70 -18.02
N LEU A 40 9.77 2.97 -17.12
CA LEU A 40 11.21 2.89 -17.42
C LEU A 40 11.77 1.47 -17.26
N GLU A 41 11.33 0.73 -16.24
CA GLU A 41 11.91 -0.58 -15.92
C GLU A 41 11.32 -1.75 -16.73
N VAL A 42 10.03 -1.74 -17.03
CA VAL A 42 9.34 -2.97 -17.50
C VAL A 42 9.47 -3.20 -19.00
N GLN A 43 9.55 -2.16 -19.82
CA GLN A 43 9.80 -2.29 -21.26
C GLN A 43 10.31 -0.97 -21.83
N LEU A 44 11.47 -0.99 -22.51
CA LEU A 44 11.99 0.15 -23.28
C LEU A 44 11.06 0.42 -24.47
N GLY A 45 9.99 1.19 -24.25
CA GLY A 45 9.03 1.60 -25.28
C GLY A 45 7.57 1.53 -24.82
N TRP A 46 6.74 2.42 -25.37
CA TRP A 46 5.30 2.43 -25.09
C TRP A 46 4.59 1.30 -25.87
N ARG A 47 3.87 0.45 -25.14
CA ARG A 47 2.99 -0.59 -25.71
C ARG A 47 1.60 -0.50 -25.09
N ALA A 48 0.56 -0.65 -25.91
CA ALA A 48 -0.81 -0.67 -25.43
C ALA A 48 -1.04 -1.90 -24.54
N GLY A 49 -1.49 -1.69 -23.29
CA GLY A 49 -1.87 -2.77 -22.38
C GLY A 49 -0.82 -3.19 -21.34
N LEU A 50 0.24 -2.41 -21.12
CA LEU A 50 1.28 -2.69 -20.11
C LEU A 50 0.75 -2.92 -18.68
N THR A 51 -0.40 -2.35 -18.33
CA THR A 51 -1.05 -2.45 -17.01
C THR A 51 -2.38 -3.20 -17.06
N ARG A 52 -2.74 -3.77 -18.22
CA ARG A 52 -4.01 -4.46 -18.40
C ARG A 52 -4.04 -5.70 -17.50
N GLY A 53 -5.10 -5.84 -16.70
CA GLY A 53 -5.25 -6.98 -15.80
C GLY A 53 -4.42 -6.93 -14.52
N GLN A 54 -3.73 -5.83 -14.20
CA GLN A 54 -2.97 -5.67 -12.94
C GLN A 54 -3.71 -4.84 -11.86
N GLY A 55 -4.86 -4.26 -12.19
CA GLY A 55 -5.63 -3.40 -11.28
C GLY A 55 -6.15 -4.10 -10.01
N TRP A 56 -6.35 -5.42 -10.05
CA TRP A 56 -6.76 -6.21 -8.89
C TRP A 56 -5.75 -6.15 -7.73
N ILE A 57 -4.46 -5.95 -8.02
CA ILE A 57 -3.40 -5.80 -7.00
C ILE A 57 -3.67 -4.59 -6.11
N ALA A 58 -4.05 -3.46 -6.72
CA ALA A 58 -4.40 -2.24 -6.00
C ALA A 58 -5.63 -2.46 -5.10
N LEU A 59 -6.66 -3.15 -5.61
CA LEU A 59 -7.88 -3.45 -4.86
C LEU A 59 -7.58 -4.28 -3.61
N ALA A 60 -6.79 -5.35 -3.76
CA ALA A 60 -6.42 -6.20 -2.63
C ALA A 60 -5.62 -5.45 -1.57
N LEU A 61 -4.65 -4.63 -1.98
CA LEU A 61 -3.86 -3.81 -1.05
C LEU A 61 -4.76 -2.84 -0.25
N VAL A 62 -5.76 -2.25 -0.88
CA VAL A 62 -6.73 -1.35 -0.21
C VAL A 62 -7.60 -2.13 0.79
N ILE A 63 -8.15 -3.27 0.38
CA ILE A 63 -9.03 -4.09 1.23
C ILE A 63 -8.26 -4.58 2.46
N PHE A 64 -7.09 -5.20 2.25
CA PHE A 64 -6.31 -5.83 3.32
C PHE A 64 -5.50 -4.83 4.15
N GLY A 65 -5.20 -3.67 3.58
CA GLY A 65 -4.54 -2.56 4.25
C GLY A 65 -5.33 -1.95 5.39
N THR A 66 -6.66 -1.94 5.29
CA THR A 66 -7.64 -1.43 6.27
C THR A 66 -7.09 -0.30 7.17
N TRP A 67 -6.97 0.91 6.61
CA TRP A 67 -6.50 2.15 7.27
C TRP A 67 -5.11 2.08 7.95
N LYS A 68 -4.35 0.99 7.81
CA LYS A 68 -3.04 0.81 8.44
C LYS A 68 -1.94 0.85 7.37
N PRO A 69 -1.17 1.96 7.26
CA PRO A 69 -0.21 2.14 6.17
C PRO A 69 0.89 1.08 6.16
N LEU A 70 1.32 0.61 7.34
CA LEU A 70 2.37 -0.42 7.44
C LEU A 70 1.93 -1.78 6.90
N ARG A 71 0.64 -2.11 7.04
CA ARG A 71 0.09 -3.36 6.48
C ARG A 71 0.06 -3.29 4.95
N ILE A 72 -0.27 -2.11 4.41
CA ILE A 72 -0.23 -1.85 2.97
C ILE A 72 1.20 -1.98 2.44
N MET A 73 2.19 -1.36 3.11
CA MET A 73 3.59 -1.42 2.69
C MET A 73 4.14 -2.85 2.73
N ALA A 74 3.94 -3.58 3.84
CA ALA A 74 4.39 -4.96 3.96
C ALA A 74 3.72 -5.88 2.92
N GLY A 75 2.42 -5.71 2.69
CA GLY A 75 1.71 -6.44 1.64
C GLY A 75 2.25 -6.13 0.24
N ALA A 76 2.53 -4.87 -0.05
CA ALA A 76 3.09 -4.47 -1.34
C ALA A 76 4.47 -5.10 -1.58
N TYR A 77 5.37 -5.03 -0.60
CA TYR A 77 6.71 -5.63 -0.72
C TYR A 77 6.67 -7.14 -0.92
N LEU A 78 5.77 -7.83 -0.22
CA LEU A 78 5.68 -9.27 -0.27
C LEU A 78 5.05 -9.75 -1.60
N ILE A 79 4.00 -9.07 -2.09
CA ILE A 79 3.46 -9.30 -3.45
C ILE A 79 4.55 -9.09 -4.50
N VAL A 80 5.30 -7.99 -4.43
CA VAL A 80 6.34 -7.71 -5.44
C VAL A 80 7.50 -8.69 -5.34
N GLY A 81 7.96 -9.01 -4.13
CA GLY A 81 9.07 -9.95 -3.89
C GLY A 81 8.74 -11.36 -4.35
N LEU A 82 7.56 -11.88 -4.01
CA LEU A 82 7.11 -13.18 -4.49
C LEU A 82 6.91 -13.20 -6.01
N ARG A 83 6.48 -12.08 -6.62
CA ARG A 83 6.31 -11.98 -8.07
C ARG A 83 7.65 -12.11 -8.77
N GLN A 84 8.67 -11.42 -8.26
CA GLN A 84 10.03 -11.54 -8.79
C GLN A 84 10.59 -12.95 -8.59
N LEU A 85 10.34 -13.57 -7.43
CA LEU A 85 10.74 -14.96 -7.18
C LEU A 85 10.06 -15.94 -8.16
N ALA A 86 8.77 -15.76 -8.42
CA ALA A 86 8.03 -16.55 -9.40
C ALA A 86 8.58 -16.38 -10.83
N LEU A 87 8.94 -15.15 -11.22
CA LEU A 87 9.58 -14.87 -12.51
C LEU A 87 10.97 -15.51 -12.60
N GLU A 88 11.73 -15.53 -11.52
CA GLU A 88 13.06 -16.16 -11.50
C GLU A 88 12.96 -17.69 -11.58
N LEU A 89 11.99 -18.29 -10.88
CA LEU A 89 11.68 -19.71 -11.01
C LEU A 89 11.19 -20.10 -12.41
N GLN A 90 10.55 -19.19 -13.14
CA GLN A 90 10.20 -19.39 -14.56
C GLN A 90 11.41 -19.30 -15.50
N ARG A 91 12.40 -18.48 -15.16
CA ARG A 91 13.65 -18.38 -15.95
C ARG A 91 14.53 -19.60 -15.77
N GLN A 92 14.50 -20.22 -14.58
CA GLN A 92 15.15 -21.49 -14.33
C GLN A 92 14.27 -22.62 -14.90
N ASP A 93 14.46 -22.93 -16.17
CA ASP A 93 13.76 -23.94 -16.99
C ASP A 93 13.95 -25.41 -16.51
N GLN A 94 14.35 -25.59 -15.24
CA GLN A 94 14.64 -26.89 -14.63
C GLN A 94 13.40 -27.61 -14.10
N LEU A 95 12.32 -26.87 -13.85
CA LEU A 95 11.04 -27.42 -13.42
C LEU A 95 10.10 -27.39 -14.63
N ASN A 96 9.93 -28.55 -15.28
CA ASN A 96 9.07 -28.79 -16.45
C ASN A 96 7.57 -28.60 -16.11
N LEU A 97 7.22 -27.44 -15.59
CA LEU A 97 5.92 -27.11 -15.03
C LEU A 97 5.00 -26.60 -16.14
N PRO A 98 3.75 -27.12 -16.23
CA PRO A 98 2.78 -26.62 -17.19
C PRO A 98 2.55 -25.11 -17.04
N ILE A 99 2.48 -24.39 -18.16
CA ILE A 99 2.22 -22.94 -18.24
C ILE A 99 0.97 -22.50 -17.43
N HIS A 100 0.02 -23.43 -17.24
CA HIS A 100 -1.19 -23.21 -16.45
C HIS A 100 -0.90 -22.94 -14.96
N ILE A 101 0.08 -23.61 -14.36
CA ILE A 101 0.46 -23.41 -12.94
C ILE A 101 1.16 -22.05 -12.78
N ILE A 102 1.94 -21.67 -13.79
CA ILE A 102 2.62 -20.37 -13.90
C ILE A 102 1.61 -19.21 -14.04
N ASN A 103 0.51 -19.41 -14.75
CA ASN A 103 -0.56 -18.41 -14.83
C ASN A 103 -1.42 -18.31 -13.55
N MET A 104 -1.39 -19.33 -12.68
CA MET A 104 -2.05 -19.31 -11.38
C MET A 104 -1.20 -18.66 -10.27
N THR A 105 0.10 -18.47 -10.51
CA THR A 105 1.03 -17.92 -9.51
C THR A 105 0.61 -16.56 -8.97
N PRO A 106 0.06 -15.62 -9.75
CA PRO A 106 -0.44 -14.35 -9.23
C PRO A 106 -1.51 -14.54 -8.13
N TRP A 107 -2.44 -15.48 -8.32
CA TRP A 107 -3.53 -15.73 -7.37
C TRP A 107 -3.02 -16.35 -6.06
N LEU A 108 -2.12 -17.32 -6.17
CA LEU A 108 -1.45 -17.95 -5.02
C LEU A 108 -0.60 -16.93 -4.25
N LEU A 109 0.08 -16.03 -4.97
CA LEU A 109 0.80 -14.91 -4.40
C LEU A 109 -0.09 -14.05 -3.51
N MET A 110 -1.30 -13.77 -3.98
CA MET A 110 -2.24 -12.92 -3.27
C MET A 110 -2.74 -13.59 -1.99
N LEU A 111 -3.07 -14.88 -2.06
CA LEU A 111 -3.45 -15.67 -0.90
C LEU A 111 -2.33 -15.76 0.14
N LEU A 112 -1.09 -15.99 -0.30
CA LEU A 112 0.06 -16.07 0.60
C LEU A 112 0.40 -14.72 1.23
N THR A 113 0.36 -13.64 0.44
CA THR A 113 0.58 -12.29 0.97
C THR A 113 -0.50 -11.93 1.96
N LEU A 114 -1.75 -12.25 1.65
CA LEU A 114 -2.86 -12.06 2.55
C LEU A 114 -2.65 -12.80 3.88
N MET A 115 -2.28 -14.07 3.83
CA MET A 115 -2.01 -14.89 5.01
C MET A 115 -0.89 -14.29 5.87
N PHE A 116 0.18 -13.80 5.25
CA PHE A 116 1.32 -13.23 5.95
C PHE A 116 1.05 -11.82 6.53
N VAL A 117 0.30 -10.99 5.81
CA VAL A 117 -0.13 -9.66 6.28
C VAL A 117 -1.19 -9.77 7.39
N ALA A 118 -2.03 -10.81 7.33
CA ALA A 118 -3.01 -11.12 8.36
C ALA A 118 -2.36 -11.68 9.64
N SER A 119 -1.29 -12.48 9.54
CA SER A 119 -0.63 -13.13 10.69
C SER A 119 0.15 -12.19 11.62
N GLY A 120 0.21 -10.89 11.33
CA GLY A 120 0.72 -9.89 12.29
C GLY A 120 2.25 -9.75 12.32
N VAL A 121 2.98 -10.26 11.33
CA VAL A 121 4.44 -10.12 11.22
C VAL A 121 4.90 -8.64 11.24
N VAL A 122 4.05 -7.73 10.78
CA VAL A 122 4.25 -6.28 10.86
C VAL A 122 4.33 -5.77 12.30
N ALA A 123 3.59 -6.37 13.23
CA ALA A 123 3.71 -6.08 14.66
C ALA A 123 5.04 -6.59 15.23
N TYR A 124 5.58 -7.68 14.67
CA TYR A 124 6.89 -8.23 15.00
C TYR A 124 8.03 -7.32 14.55
N VAL A 125 7.97 -6.75 13.34
CA VAL A 125 8.98 -5.80 12.84
C VAL A 125 8.97 -4.49 13.66
N LEU A 126 7.80 -4.07 14.16
CA LEU A 126 7.66 -2.93 15.08
C LEU A 126 8.32 -3.16 16.44
N VAL A 127 8.52 -4.41 16.86
CA VAL A 127 9.26 -4.74 18.08
C VAL A 127 10.77 -4.50 17.88
N LEU A 128 11.29 -4.67 16.67
CA LEU A 128 12.70 -4.37 16.35
C LEU A 128 13.01 -2.85 16.33
N VAL A 129 11.98 -1.99 16.23
CA VAL A 129 12.15 -0.54 16.24
C VAL A 129 12.55 -0.08 17.66
N PRO A 130 13.66 0.68 17.82
CA PRO A 130 14.11 1.18 19.12
C PRO A 130 13.02 1.95 19.86
N ALA A 131 12.92 1.77 21.18
CA ALA A 131 11.89 2.34 22.05
C ALA A 131 11.70 3.87 21.89
N ARG A 132 12.78 4.57 21.47
CA ARG A 132 12.84 6.02 21.25
C ARG A 132 11.89 6.51 20.15
N TYR A 133 11.73 5.73 19.08
CA TYR A 133 10.85 6.07 17.95
C TYR A 133 9.49 5.36 18.04
N ARG A 134 9.34 4.39 18.95
CA ARG A 134 8.15 3.52 19.04
C ARG A 134 6.85 4.31 19.29
N ALA A 135 6.90 5.39 20.07
CA ALA A 135 5.73 6.24 20.35
C ALA A 135 5.35 7.17 19.17
N GLN A 136 6.34 7.64 18.40
CA GLN A 136 6.10 8.46 17.20
C GLN A 136 5.65 7.58 16.02
N ALA A 137 6.31 6.43 15.86
CA ALA A 137 5.93 5.39 14.92
C ALA A 137 4.50 4.93 15.19
N ALA A 138 4.14 4.51 16.41
CA ALA A 138 2.77 4.08 16.74
C ALA A 138 1.69 5.10 16.33
N ARG A 139 1.95 6.41 16.48
CA ARG A 139 1.03 7.49 16.08
C ARG A 139 0.86 7.63 14.56
N LEU A 140 1.91 7.37 13.77
CA LEU A 140 1.84 7.32 12.30
C LEU A 140 1.26 6.00 11.78
N LEU A 141 1.31 4.95 12.59
CA LEU A 141 1.03 3.57 12.20
C LEU A 141 -0.40 3.11 12.54
N SER A 142 -1.04 3.73 13.52
CA SER A 142 -2.46 3.54 13.82
C SER A 142 -3.29 4.71 13.27
N ALA A 143 -3.51 4.75 11.95
CA ALA A 143 -4.59 5.59 11.44
C ALA A 143 -5.92 4.88 11.74
N ASN A 144 -6.59 5.32 12.80
CA ASN A 144 -8.00 5.00 12.97
C ASN A 144 -8.77 5.63 11.80
N PRO A 145 -9.80 4.95 11.27
CA PRO A 145 -10.65 5.54 10.24
C PRO A 145 -11.12 6.92 10.72
N PRO A 146 -10.87 7.99 9.95
CA PRO A 146 -11.25 9.32 10.38
C PRO A 146 -12.78 9.38 10.49
N GLY A 147 -13.28 9.70 11.69
CA GLY A 147 -14.72 9.79 11.95
C GLY A 147 -15.46 10.91 11.20
N ALA A 148 -14.76 11.62 10.30
CA ALA A 148 -15.30 12.65 9.41
C ALA A 148 -15.37 12.20 7.94
N LEU A 149 -15.22 10.90 7.67
CA LEU A 149 -15.53 10.34 6.35
C LEU A 149 -17.00 10.59 6.01
N GLY A 150 -17.24 11.23 4.87
CA GLY A 150 -18.59 11.53 4.38
C GLY A 150 -19.22 12.82 4.89
N THR A 151 -18.62 13.53 5.85
CA THR A 151 -19.14 14.82 6.33
C THR A 151 -18.46 15.98 5.59
N ALA A 152 -19.26 16.88 5.00
CA ALA A 152 -18.76 18.14 4.46
C ALA A 152 -18.14 18.97 5.61
N PHE A 153 -16.97 19.58 5.36
CA PHE A 153 -16.36 20.47 6.35
C PHE A 153 -16.96 21.86 6.19
N GLU A 154 -17.84 22.23 7.11
CA GLU A 154 -18.44 23.56 7.18
C GLU A 154 -17.63 24.41 8.18
N LYS A 155 -17.19 25.60 7.76
CA LYS A 155 -16.57 26.57 8.66
C LYS A 155 -17.69 27.17 9.51
N GLN A 156 -17.86 26.68 10.73
CA GLN A 156 -18.61 27.39 11.78
C GLN A 156 -17.72 28.46 12.41
#